data_AF-A0A2W6RCN4-F1
#
_entry.id   AF-A0A2W6RCN4-F1
#
_cell.length_a   1.000
_cell.length_b   1.000
_cell.length_c   1.000
_cell.angle_alpha   90.00
_cell.angle_beta   90.00
_cell.angle_gamma   90.00
#
_symmetry.space_group_name_H-M   'P 1'
#
loop_
_entity.id
_entity.type
_entity.pdbx_description
1 polymer ?
#
loop_
_entity_poly.entity_id
_entity_poly.type
_entity_poly.pdbx_seq_one_letter_code
_entity_poly.pdbx_strand_id
1 'polypeptide(L)'
;MNSEIKLRKAEIEDRDIIWSILQQAIERRRQDGSTQWQQGYPNLDTVESDIAKGFGYVLTVDGEIAVYSALILNDEPAYSTIEGAWLSNGEFVVVHRVAVDEKFAGQGMVKKLFDHIEEFTKSNGIQSVKVDTNFDNIAMLKILEGKGYSYCGEVCLAGGMRKAFEKIII
;
A
#
# COMPACT_ATOMS: atom_id res chain seq x y z
N MET A 1 -25.31 3.25 13.41
CA MET A 1 -25.19 2.38 12.23
C MET A 1 -23.70 2.26 11.96
N ASN A 2 -23.16 1.05 11.83
CA ASN A 2 -21.75 0.89 11.47
C ASN A 2 -21.62 1.17 9.98
N SER A 3 -20.70 2.07 9.59
CA SER A 3 -20.39 2.30 8.18
C SER A 3 -19.92 1.00 7.51
N GLU A 4 -20.38 0.78 6.29
CA GLU A 4 -19.94 -0.35 5.47
C GLU A 4 -18.53 -0.06 4.94
N ILE A 5 -17.57 -0.94 5.25
CA ILE A 5 -16.19 -0.82 4.77
C ILE A 5 -15.87 -2.03 3.90
N LYS A 6 -15.43 -1.77 2.68
CA LYS A 6 -15.21 -2.82 1.67
C LYS A 6 -13.93 -2.57 0.89
N LEU A 7 -13.09 -3.60 0.78
CA LEU A 7 -11.99 -3.63 -0.17
C LEU A 7 -12.49 -4.23 -1.49
N ARG A 8 -12.28 -3.54 -2.60
CA ARG A 8 -12.61 -4.04 -3.95
C ARG A 8 -11.53 -3.63 -4.94
N LYS A 9 -11.49 -4.33 -6.08
CA LYS A 9 -10.70 -3.88 -7.23
C LYS A 9 -11.20 -2.50 -7.69
N ALA A 10 -10.26 -1.67 -8.09
CA ALA A 10 -10.54 -0.42 -8.77
C ALA A 10 -11.01 -0.70 -10.20
N GLU A 11 -11.98 0.07 -10.66
CA GLU A 11 -12.49 0.06 -12.02
C GLU A 11 -12.04 1.35 -12.74
N ILE A 12 -12.15 1.40 -14.07
CA ILE A 12 -11.64 2.55 -14.84
C ILE A 12 -12.41 3.83 -14.51
N GLU A 13 -13.65 3.69 -14.08
CA GLU A 13 -14.53 4.76 -13.58
C GLU A 13 -14.00 5.38 -12.29
N ASP A 14 -13.21 4.65 -11.49
CA ASP A 14 -12.60 5.16 -10.27
C ASP A 14 -11.33 6.00 -10.54
N ARG A 15 -10.80 5.97 -11.78
CA ARG A 15 -9.49 6.54 -12.14
C ARG A 15 -9.31 7.97 -11.66
N ASP A 16 -10.26 8.85 -11.96
CA ASP A 16 -10.12 10.28 -11.67
C ASP A 16 -10.20 10.56 -10.16
N ILE A 17 -10.98 9.76 -9.41
CA ILE A 17 -11.07 9.83 -7.95
C ILE A 17 -9.77 9.35 -7.32
N ILE A 18 -9.25 8.21 -7.77
CA ILE A 18 -7.97 7.65 -7.31
C ILE A 18 -6.84 8.65 -7.58
N TRP A 19 -6.82 9.27 -8.76
CA TRP A 19 -5.82 10.26 -9.10
C TRP A 19 -5.88 11.47 -8.18
N SER A 20 -7.08 12.00 -7.90
CA SER A 20 -7.27 13.08 -6.92
C SER A 20 -6.72 12.72 -5.54
N ILE A 21 -6.98 11.50 -5.05
CA ILE A 21 -6.47 11.02 -3.76
C ILE A 21 -4.93 10.95 -3.76
N LEU A 22 -4.33 10.47 -4.85
CA LEU A 22 -2.88 10.43 -4.98
C LEU A 22 -2.28 11.84 -5.02
N GLN A 23 -2.91 12.79 -5.70
CA GLN A 23 -2.47 14.18 -5.71
C GLN A 23 -2.49 14.80 -4.31
N GLN A 24 -3.55 14.57 -3.53
CA GLN A 24 -3.62 14.99 -2.12
C GLN A 24 -2.46 14.40 -1.31
N ALA A 25 -2.16 13.11 -1.50
CA ALA A 25 -1.09 12.44 -0.79
C ALA A 25 0.31 12.93 -1.21
N ILE A 26 0.53 13.24 -2.50
CA ILE A 26 1.76 13.86 -3.02
C ILE A 26 1.99 15.23 -2.35
N GLU A 27 0.96 16.06 -2.29
CA GLU A 27 1.04 17.39 -1.68
C GLU A 27 1.30 17.29 -0.17
N ARG A 28 0.65 16.37 0.54
CA ARG A 28 0.91 16.12 1.96
C ARG A 28 2.37 15.71 2.20
N ARG A 29 2.89 14.77 1.41
CA ARG A 29 4.31 14.35 1.49
C ARG A 29 5.27 15.52 1.27
N ARG A 30 4.94 16.42 0.32
CA ARG A 30 5.72 17.62 0.06
C ARG A 30 5.72 18.57 1.26
N GLN A 31 4.57 18.75 1.91
CA GLN A 31 4.43 19.58 3.11
C GLN A 31 5.18 18.98 4.31
N ASP A 32 5.24 17.65 4.42
CA ASP A 32 6.03 16.93 5.43
C ASP A 32 7.55 16.97 5.16
N GLY A 33 7.98 17.60 4.07
CA GLY A 33 9.40 17.70 3.67
C GLY A 33 9.98 16.44 3.02
N SER A 34 9.12 15.48 2.64
CA SER A 34 9.56 14.24 2.01
C SER A 34 9.88 14.45 0.52
N THR A 35 10.95 13.82 0.05
CA THR A 35 11.27 13.74 -1.39
C THR A 35 10.49 12.64 -2.11
N GLN A 36 9.73 11.81 -1.37
CA GLN A 36 8.90 10.77 -1.94
C GLN A 36 7.80 11.38 -2.83
N TRP A 37 7.67 10.82 -4.03
CA TRP A 37 6.71 11.21 -5.06
C TRP A 37 6.85 12.60 -5.66
N GLN A 38 8.01 13.25 -5.47
CA GLN A 38 8.25 14.61 -5.98
C GLN A 38 8.89 14.65 -7.39
N GLN A 39 9.04 13.48 -8.04
CA GLN A 39 9.71 13.34 -9.34
C GLN A 39 8.75 12.95 -10.48
N GLY A 40 7.45 13.29 -10.37
CA GLY A 40 6.45 13.00 -11.41
C GLY A 40 5.88 11.56 -11.38
N TYR A 41 6.13 10.83 -10.30
CA TYR A 41 5.55 9.51 -10.02
C TYR A 41 5.03 9.46 -8.57
N PRO A 42 3.83 8.91 -8.30
CA PRO A 42 2.88 8.36 -9.25
C PRO A 42 2.20 9.45 -10.10
N ASN A 43 1.64 9.05 -11.24
CA ASN A 43 0.90 9.90 -12.18
C ASN A 43 -0.38 9.19 -12.66
N LEU A 44 -1.19 9.86 -13.49
CA LEU A 44 -2.44 9.29 -14.00
C LEU A 44 -2.22 7.97 -14.77
N ASP A 45 -1.19 7.90 -15.61
CA ASP A 45 -0.84 6.66 -16.35
C ASP A 45 -0.50 5.51 -15.41
N THR A 46 0.08 5.80 -14.24
CA THR A 46 0.34 4.79 -13.19
C THR A 46 -0.98 4.20 -12.68
N VAL A 47 -1.99 5.05 -12.44
CA VAL A 47 -3.33 4.61 -12.00
C VAL A 47 -3.98 3.75 -13.07
N GLU A 48 -3.96 4.20 -14.33
CA GLU A 48 -4.52 3.45 -15.45
C GLU A 48 -3.83 2.09 -15.63
N SER A 49 -2.49 2.05 -15.54
CA SER A 49 -1.72 0.81 -15.59
C SER A 49 -2.07 -0.12 -14.43
N ASP A 50 -2.24 0.40 -13.21
CA ASP A 50 -2.61 -0.41 -12.04
C ASP A 50 -3.98 -1.05 -12.22
N ILE A 51 -4.96 -0.28 -12.70
CA ILE A 51 -6.31 -0.77 -12.99
C ILE A 51 -6.27 -1.82 -14.11
N ALA A 52 -5.60 -1.53 -15.22
CA ALA A 52 -5.51 -2.42 -16.38
C ALA A 52 -4.84 -3.76 -16.07
N LYS A 53 -3.82 -3.75 -15.19
CA LYS A 53 -3.14 -4.96 -14.71
C LYS A 53 -3.89 -5.68 -13.57
N GLY A 54 -4.98 -5.10 -13.07
CA GLY A 54 -5.75 -5.64 -11.96
C GLY A 54 -5.06 -5.51 -10.59
N PHE A 55 -4.09 -4.60 -10.47
CA PHE A 55 -3.35 -4.31 -9.25
C PHE A 55 -4.02 -3.22 -8.41
N GLY A 56 -4.82 -2.34 -9.01
CA GLY A 56 -5.49 -1.25 -8.29
C GLY A 56 -6.62 -1.75 -7.39
N TYR A 57 -6.58 -1.37 -6.12
CA TYR A 57 -7.63 -1.65 -5.13
C TYR A 57 -8.02 -0.37 -4.40
N VAL A 58 -9.30 -0.30 -4.03
CA VAL A 58 -9.86 0.78 -3.23
C VAL A 58 -10.54 0.24 -1.99
N LEU A 59 -10.35 0.94 -0.86
CA LEU A 59 -11.15 0.76 0.33
C LEU A 59 -12.26 1.81 0.32
N THR A 60 -13.51 1.37 0.30
CA THR A 60 -14.68 2.26 0.32
C THR A 60 -15.30 2.31 1.70
N VAL A 61 -15.84 3.47 2.08
CA VAL A 61 -16.68 3.69 3.26
C VAL A 61 -18.05 4.17 2.78
N ASP A 62 -19.10 3.40 3.05
CA ASP A 62 -20.47 3.69 2.60
C ASP A 62 -20.56 3.99 1.09
N GLY A 63 -19.73 3.30 0.29
CA GLY A 63 -19.63 3.45 -1.17
C GLY A 63 -18.66 4.53 -1.66
N GLU A 64 -18.19 5.43 -0.80
CA GLU A 64 -17.20 6.47 -1.16
C GLU A 64 -15.77 5.93 -1.03
N ILE A 65 -14.89 6.22 -1.99
CA ILE A 65 -13.48 5.77 -1.94
C ILE A 65 -12.73 6.55 -0.87
N ALA A 66 -12.22 5.84 0.13
CA ALA A 66 -11.46 6.42 1.23
C ALA A 66 -9.95 6.19 1.09
N VAL A 67 -9.53 5.06 0.52
CA VAL A 67 -8.12 4.68 0.37
C VAL A 67 -7.88 4.04 -0.98
N TYR A 68 -6.77 4.38 -1.61
CA TYR A 68 -6.21 3.66 -2.74
C TYR A 68 -4.95 2.89 -2.33
N SER A 69 -4.76 1.70 -2.91
CA SER A 69 -3.51 0.95 -2.84
C SER A 69 -3.38 0.08 -4.09
N ALA A 70 -2.14 -0.19 -4.50
CA ALA A 70 -1.86 -1.26 -5.44
C ALA A 70 -1.44 -2.53 -4.68
N LEU A 71 -2.06 -3.67 -5.02
CA LEU A 71 -1.73 -5.00 -4.50
C LEU A 71 -1.15 -5.84 -5.63
N ILE A 72 0.10 -6.25 -5.47
CA ILE A 72 0.86 -6.94 -6.53
C ILE A 72 1.29 -8.31 -6.02
N LEU A 73 1.01 -9.38 -6.77
CA LEU A 73 1.36 -10.75 -6.39
C LEU A 73 2.76 -11.09 -6.91
N ASN A 74 3.68 -11.50 -6.01
CA ASN A 74 5.01 -12.03 -6.33
C ASN A 74 5.91 -11.15 -7.22
N ASP A 75 5.55 -9.89 -7.47
CA ASP A 75 6.24 -9.02 -8.44
C ASP A 75 6.76 -7.74 -7.75
N GLU A 76 7.96 -7.87 -7.17
CA GLU A 76 8.81 -6.77 -6.75
C GLU A 76 10.28 -7.21 -6.86
N PRO A 77 10.95 -6.94 -8.00
CA PRO A 77 12.32 -7.39 -8.24
C PRO A 77 13.32 -6.94 -7.15
N ALA A 78 13.12 -5.77 -6.55
CA ALA A 78 14.00 -5.26 -5.48
C ALA A 78 14.04 -6.15 -4.24
N TYR A 79 13.00 -6.97 -4.02
CA TYR A 79 12.93 -7.88 -2.87
C TYR A 79 13.89 -9.07 -2.99
N SER A 80 14.37 -9.37 -4.20
CA SER A 80 15.39 -10.40 -4.42
C SER A 80 16.78 -10.00 -3.90
N THR A 81 17.02 -8.70 -3.71
CA THR A 81 18.29 -8.14 -3.28
C THR A 81 18.23 -7.56 -1.87
N ILE A 82 17.38 -8.12 -0.99
CA ILE A 82 17.24 -7.66 0.38
C ILE A 82 18.56 -7.78 1.16
N GLU A 83 18.96 -6.72 1.85
CA GLU A 83 19.98 -6.74 2.90
C GLU A 83 19.32 -7.18 4.21
N GLY A 84 19.21 -8.50 4.39
CA GLY A 84 18.49 -9.12 5.49
C GLY A 84 17.95 -10.50 5.11
N ALA A 85 16.81 -10.88 5.66
CA ALA A 85 16.14 -12.13 5.33
C ALA A 85 14.61 -12.00 5.46
N TRP A 86 13.91 -12.45 4.42
CA TRP A 86 12.46 -12.68 4.49
C TRP A 86 12.15 -13.81 5.47
N LEU A 87 10.97 -13.76 6.08
CA LEU A 87 10.46 -14.82 6.95
C LEU A 87 10.07 -16.06 6.16
N SER A 88 9.71 -15.88 4.88
CA SER A 88 9.28 -16.97 4.01
C SER A 88 9.69 -16.79 2.55
N ASN A 89 9.65 -17.91 1.82
CA ASN A 89 9.93 -18.00 0.38
C ASN A 89 8.69 -18.37 -0.44
N GLY A 90 7.50 -18.42 0.16
CA GLY A 90 6.26 -18.71 -0.56
C GLY A 90 5.69 -17.49 -1.24
N GLU A 91 4.46 -17.63 -1.75
CA GLU A 91 3.78 -16.53 -2.43
C GLU A 91 3.45 -15.38 -1.48
N PHE A 92 3.56 -14.16 -1.98
CA PHE A 92 3.33 -12.95 -1.20
C PHE A 92 2.60 -11.87 -1.98
N VAL A 93 1.80 -11.08 -1.25
CA VAL A 93 1.24 -9.82 -1.75
C VAL A 93 2.15 -8.66 -1.35
N VAL A 94 2.49 -7.80 -2.31
CA VAL A 94 3.15 -6.52 -2.08
C VAL A 94 2.14 -5.39 -2.07
N VAL A 95 2.25 -4.51 -1.07
CA VAL A 95 1.38 -3.33 -0.91
C VAL A 95 2.15 -2.08 -1.33
N HIS A 96 1.72 -1.43 -2.42
CA HIS A 96 2.28 -0.17 -2.89
C HIS A 96 1.24 0.94 -2.94
N ARG A 97 1.72 2.19 -3.04
CA ARG A 97 0.91 3.38 -3.35
C ARG A 97 -0.29 3.58 -2.41
N VAL A 98 -0.10 3.32 -1.12
CA VAL A 98 -1.12 3.58 -0.09
C VAL A 98 -1.35 5.09 0.04
N ALA A 99 -2.55 5.54 -0.34
CA ALA A 99 -2.96 6.94 -0.26
C ALA A 99 -4.38 7.05 0.30
N VAL A 100 -4.58 7.99 1.23
CA VAL A 100 -5.85 8.19 1.94
C VAL A 100 -6.41 9.54 1.55
N ASP A 101 -7.68 9.56 1.16
CA ASP A 101 -8.41 10.80 0.91
C ASP A 101 -8.47 11.66 2.18
N GLU A 102 -8.29 12.97 2.04
CA GLU A 102 -8.27 13.93 3.15
C GLU A 102 -9.50 13.86 4.03
N LYS A 103 -10.69 13.59 3.47
CA LYS A 103 -11.94 13.45 4.23
C LYS A 103 -11.85 12.32 5.27
N PHE A 104 -11.06 11.29 4.98
CA PHE A 104 -10.93 10.10 5.81
C PHE A 104 -9.59 10.03 6.57
N ALA A 105 -8.73 11.05 6.41
CA ALA A 105 -7.47 11.14 7.12
C ALA A 105 -7.69 11.21 8.65
N GLY A 106 -6.78 10.59 9.42
CA GLY A 106 -6.88 10.55 10.88
C GLY A 106 -7.91 9.55 11.45
N GLN A 107 -8.72 8.91 10.60
CA GLN A 107 -9.78 7.97 11.04
C GLN A 107 -9.31 6.50 11.10
N GLY A 108 -8.00 6.25 10.98
CA GLY A 108 -7.42 4.90 11.02
C GLY A 108 -7.68 4.06 9.76
N MET A 109 -7.99 4.69 8.62
CA MET A 109 -8.32 3.97 7.38
C MET A 109 -7.20 3.06 6.86
N VAL A 110 -5.92 3.46 7.00
CA VAL A 110 -4.80 2.59 6.59
C VAL A 110 -4.75 1.32 7.44
N LYS A 111 -5.02 1.42 8.75
CA LYS A 111 -5.08 0.23 9.61
C LYS A 111 -6.16 -0.75 9.13
N LYS A 112 -7.35 -0.21 8.82
CA LYS A 112 -8.47 -1.00 8.27
C LYS A 112 -8.14 -1.59 6.90
N LEU A 113 -7.48 -0.82 6.02
CA LEU A 113 -6.99 -1.32 4.73
C LEU A 113 -6.15 -2.58 4.94
N PHE A 114 -5.19 -2.55 5.86
CA PHE A 114 -4.34 -3.70 6.14
C PHE A 114 -5.12 -4.88 6.76
N ASP A 115 -6.16 -4.65 7.57
CA ASP A 115 -7.04 -5.73 8.04
C ASP A 115 -7.69 -6.46 6.84
N HIS A 116 -8.19 -5.70 5.86
CA HIS A 116 -8.78 -6.26 4.65
C HIS A 116 -7.74 -6.90 3.69
N ILE A 117 -6.52 -6.36 3.60
CA ILE A 117 -5.44 -6.97 2.80
C ILE A 117 -5.04 -8.32 3.40
N GLU A 118 -4.95 -8.43 4.73
CA GLU A 118 -4.62 -9.69 5.41
C GLU A 118 -5.70 -10.74 5.13
N GLU A 119 -6.98 -10.36 5.19
CA GLU A 119 -8.09 -11.27 4.86
C GLU A 119 -8.15 -11.63 3.38
N PHE A 120 -7.87 -10.68 2.48
CA PHE A 120 -7.70 -10.94 1.05
C PHE A 120 -6.58 -11.95 0.80
N THR A 121 -5.42 -11.75 1.43
CA THR A 121 -4.25 -12.64 1.31
C THR A 121 -4.58 -14.05 1.78
N LYS A 122 -5.23 -14.16 2.95
CA LYS A 122 -5.69 -15.43 3.51
C LYS A 122 -6.69 -16.16 2.61
N SER A 123 -7.71 -15.45 2.13
CA SER A 123 -8.78 -16.04 1.32
C SER A 123 -8.32 -16.49 -0.07
N ASN A 124 -7.21 -15.93 -0.57
CA ASN A 124 -6.57 -16.36 -1.81
C ASN A 124 -5.49 -17.44 -1.59
N GLY A 125 -5.28 -17.92 -0.35
CA GLY A 125 -4.29 -18.96 -0.06
C GLY A 125 -2.84 -18.51 -0.22
N ILE A 126 -2.58 -17.21 -0.09
CA ILE A 126 -1.24 -16.61 -0.24
C ILE A 126 -0.56 -16.59 1.14
N GLN A 127 0.73 -16.93 1.20
CA GLN A 127 1.44 -17.16 2.47
C GLN A 127 1.63 -15.88 3.28
N SER A 128 2.06 -14.79 2.64
CA SER A 128 2.46 -13.60 3.38
C SER A 128 2.13 -12.28 2.69
N VAL A 129 2.19 -11.20 3.47
CA VAL A 129 2.18 -9.83 2.96
C VAL A 129 3.55 -9.22 3.18
N LYS A 130 4.14 -8.66 2.13
CA LYS A 130 5.41 -7.93 2.17
C LYS A 130 5.19 -6.44 1.88
N VAL A 131 5.82 -5.58 2.67
CA VAL A 131 5.67 -4.11 2.54
C VAL A 131 7.02 -3.45 2.73
N ASP A 132 7.32 -2.47 1.88
CA ASP A 132 8.44 -1.57 2.06
C ASP A 132 7.94 -0.15 2.41
N THR A 133 8.77 0.58 3.16
CA THR A 133 8.52 2.00 3.41
C THR A 133 9.81 2.75 3.71
N ASN A 134 9.82 4.06 3.44
CA ASN A 134 10.94 4.93 3.81
C ASN A 134 11.10 5.00 5.34
N PHE A 135 12.33 5.29 5.77
CA PHE A 135 12.73 5.42 7.17
C PHE A 135 11.99 6.54 7.93
N ASP A 136 11.60 7.59 7.23
CA ASP A 136 10.90 8.77 7.76
C ASP A 136 9.37 8.61 7.80
N ASN A 137 8.83 7.52 7.26
CA ASN A 137 7.39 7.27 7.26
C ASN A 137 6.90 6.66 8.59
N ILE A 138 7.04 7.43 9.66
CA ILE A 138 6.73 7.02 11.04
C ILE A 138 5.28 6.49 11.17
N ALA A 139 4.34 7.06 10.43
CA ALA A 139 2.95 6.60 10.42
C ALA A 139 2.81 5.16 9.94
N MET A 140 3.43 4.80 8.81
CA MET A 140 3.40 3.43 8.30
C MET A 140 4.17 2.47 9.22
N LEU A 141 5.34 2.87 9.71
CA LEU A 141 6.13 2.03 10.63
C LEU A 141 5.34 1.63 11.88
N LYS A 142 4.60 2.57 12.48
CA LYS A 142 3.72 2.29 13.63
C LYS A 142 2.56 1.36 13.29
N ILE A 143 2.01 1.46 12.08
CA ILE A 143 0.93 0.58 11.61
C ILE A 143 1.46 -0.84 11.45
N LEU A 144 2.61 -1.00 10.80
CA LEU A 144 3.25 -2.30 10.57
C LEU A 144 3.59 -2.97 11.91
N GLU A 145 4.23 -2.24 12.82
CA GLU A 145 4.52 -2.71 14.19
C GLU A 145 3.25 -3.11 14.93
N GLY A 146 2.24 -2.23 14.97
CA GLY A 146 0.97 -2.50 15.66
C GLY A 146 0.13 -3.62 15.04
N LYS A 147 0.41 -4.01 13.79
CA LYS A 147 -0.22 -5.15 13.11
C LYS A 147 0.63 -6.42 13.13
N GLY A 148 1.81 -6.40 13.76
CA GLY A 148 2.67 -7.57 13.92
C GLY A 148 3.48 -7.94 12.68
N TYR A 149 3.77 -6.97 11.80
CA TYR A 149 4.76 -7.16 10.75
C TYR A 149 6.16 -7.20 11.34
N SER A 150 6.97 -8.15 10.90
CA SER A 150 8.36 -8.27 11.32
C SER A 150 9.26 -7.52 10.36
N TYR A 151 10.25 -6.82 10.90
CA TYR A 151 11.32 -6.21 10.10
C TYR A 151 12.21 -7.30 9.49
N CYS A 152 12.41 -7.27 8.18
CA CYS A 152 13.17 -8.28 7.43
C CYS A 152 14.52 -7.78 6.93
N GLY A 153 14.77 -6.47 6.98
CA GLY A 153 15.98 -5.86 6.44
C GLY A 153 15.67 -4.66 5.56
N GLU A 154 16.55 -4.39 4.61
CA GLU A 154 16.45 -3.22 3.73
C GLU A 154 16.49 -3.61 2.26
N VAL A 155 15.76 -2.88 1.42
CA VAL A 155 15.72 -3.09 -0.04
C VAL A 155 16.03 -1.80 -0.76
N CYS A 156 16.80 -1.88 -1.84
CA CYS A 156 17.15 -0.75 -2.68
C CYS A 156 16.15 -0.62 -3.83
N LEU A 157 15.34 0.43 -3.82
CA LEU A 157 14.44 0.77 -4.92
C LEU A 157 14.99 1.96 -5.69
N ALA A 158 14.41 2.27 -6.86
CA ALA A 158 14.84 3.41 -7.68
C ALA A 158 14.85 4.77 -6.92
N GLY A 159 14.08 4.87 -5.82
CA GLY A 159 14.03 6.04 -4.94
C GLY A 159 14.92 5.97 -3.69
N GLY A 160 15.79 4.96 -3.56
CA GLY A 160 16.68 4.76 -2.42
C GLY A 160 16.32 3.56 -1.55
N MET A 161 17.05 3.41 -0.43
CA MET A 161 16.87 2.34 0.54
C MET A 161 15.54 2.47 1.28
N ARG A 162 14.87 1.35 1.52
CA ARG A 162 13.64 1.26 2.30
C ARG A 162 13.72 0.14 3.32
N LYS A 163 13.01 0.31 4.43
CA LYS A 163 12.79 -0.76 5.40
C LYS A 163 11.77 -1.73 4.86
N ALA A 164 12.11 -3.01 4.85
CA ALA A 164 11.27 -4.10 4.39
C ALA A 164 10.67 -4.86 5.58
N PHE A 165 9.40 -5.22 5.44
CA PHE A 165 8.63 -5.91 6.46
C PHE A 165 7.80 -7.04 5.86
N GLU A 166 7.62 -8.10 6.63
CA GLU A 166 6.77 -9.24 6.25
C GLU A 166 5.88 -9.69 7.41
N LYS A 167 4.68 -10.15 7.07
CA LYS A 167 3.78 -10.85 7.98
C LYS A 167 3.28 -12.14 7.34
N ILE A 168 3.49 -13.26 8.02
CA ILE A 168 2.94 -14.57 7.63
C ILE A 168 1.44 -14.59 7.99
N ILE A 169 0.61 -15.05 7.06
CA ILE A 169 -0.86 -15.05 7.16
C ILE A 169 -1.42 -16.47 7.30
N ILE A 170 -0.84 -17.46 6.60
CA ILE A 170 -1.24 -18.88 6.65
C ILE A 170 -0.04 -19.81 6.85
#